data_AF-A0A2M9KRA0-F1
#
_entry.id   AF-A0A2M9KRA0-F1
#
_cell.length_a   1.000
_cell.length_b   1.000
_cell.length_c   1.000
_cell.angle_alpha   90.00
_cell.angle_beta   90.00
_cell.angle_gamma   90.00
#
_symmetry.space_group_name_H-M   'P 1'
#
loop_
_entity.id
_entity.type
_entity.pdbx_description
1 polymer ?
#
loop_
_entity_poly.entity_id
_entity_poly.type
_entity_poly.pdbx_seq_one_letter_code
_entity_poly.pdbx_strand_id
1 'polypeptide(L)'
;MTNPFSLLAERWHPSPQHVRRAAMAALVMSVVIVVTGGAVRLTDSGLGCTTWPRCTGESLTPTPEMGIHGVIEFTNRMLTYVLCAAVGWFILAARCSKPWRHSLTRLGWAQFWLVMSNAVIGGITVLTHLNPYVVSLHMVASLGLLWTAVLGWERAKEGDGEPRLLVAPAIHRFAQVLVASIGALALVGTLVTGAGHHPGSAGTPRITTFDYDRLTQAHADLVFLSVGLTLAALLVFAAVKAPAPAVARVRELFGLLMIQGVLGFVQYFTDAPEIMVGVHMLGAALVWAAALRIPLALRTRAGIPAQATAPSTELVA
;
A
#
# COMPACT_ATOMS: atom_id res chain seq x y z
N MET A 1 -6.40 15.34 31.36
CA MET A 1 -7.54 15.87 30.58
C MET A 1 -8.30 14.70 30.01
N THR A 2 -9.56 14.52 30.42
CA THR A 2 -10.48 13.53 29.87
C THR A 2 -10.86 13.96 28.45
N ASN A 3 -10.68 13.07 27.48
CA ASN A 3 -11.15 13.24 26.10
C ASN A 3 -11.90 11.98 25.65
N PRO A 4 -12.68 12.01 24.56
CA PRO A 4 -13.46 10.85 24.14
C PRO A 4 -12.62 9.58 23.96
N PHE A 5 -11.38 9.71 23.48
CA PHE A 5 -10.45 8.58 23.35
C PHE A 5 -9.97 8.04 24.69
N SER A 6 -9.79 8.89 25.71
CA SER A 6 -9.40 8.43 27.06
C SER A 6 -10.54 7.69 27.74
N LEU A 7 -11.78 8.17 27.61
CA LEU A 7 -12.98 7.51 28.13
C LEU A 7 -13.18 6.13 27.49
N LEU A 8 -12.99 6.01 26.17
CA LEU A 8 -13.07 4.73 25.49
C LEU A 8 -11.94 3.78 25.93
N ALA A 9 -10.72 4.30 26.08
CA ALA A 9 -9.54 3.54 26.49
C ALA A 9 -9.55 3.13 27.98
N GLU A 10 -10.52 3.59 28.77
CA GLU A 10 -10.81 3.11 30.12
C GLU A 10 -11.80 1.93 30.12
N ARG A 11 -12.66 1.84 29.09
CA ARG A 11 -13.76 0.86 29.01
C ARG A 11 -13.47 -0.30 28.06
N TRP A 12 -12.66 -0.08 27.03
CA TRP A 12 -12.35 -1.08 26.01
C TRP A 12 -10.85 -1.32 25.94
N HIS A 13 -10.42 -2.56 26.19
CA HIS A 13 -9.01 -2.95 26.17
C HIS A 13 -8.80 -4.07 25.12
N PRO A 14 -8.71 -3.72 23.83
CA PRO A 14 -8.53 -4.72 22.77
C PRO A 14 -7.21 -5.47 22.94
N SER A 15 -7.26 -6.79 22.74
CA SER A 15 -6.06 -7.63 22.77
C SER A 15 -5.09 -7.29 21.62
N PRO A 16 -3.79 -7.65 21.72
CA PRO A 16 -2.84 -7.44 20.64
C PRO A 16 -3.28 -8.05 19.29
N GLN A 17 -3.97 -9.19 19.33
CA GLN A 17 -4.53 -9.82 18.14
C GLN A 17 -5.63 -8.96 17.48
N HIS A 18 -6.45 -8.27 18.27
CA HIS A 18 -7.46 -7.34 17.74
C HIS A 18 -6.80 -6.14 17.06
N VAL A 19 -5.74 -5.57 17.66
CA VAL A 19 -4.96 -4.48 17.02
C VAL A 19 -4.36 -4.95 15.70
N ARG A 20 -3.80 -6.17 15.67
CA ARG A 20 -3.25 -6.78 14.44
C ARG A 20 -4.32 -6.97 13.35
N ARG A 21 -5.52 -7.40 13.72
CA ARG A 21 -6.65 -7.55 12.78
C ARG A 21 -7.11 -6.19 12.24
N ALA A 22 -7.20 -5.17 13.08
CA ALA A 22 -7.54 -3.82 12.65
C ALA A 22 -6.48 -3.24 11.69
N ALA A 23 -5.20 -3.40 11.99
CA ALA A 23 -4.11 -3.01 11.09
C ALA A 23 -4.14 -3.78 9.76
N MET A 24 -4.47 -5.08 9.80
CA MET A 24 -4.66 -5.88 8.58
C MET A 24 -5.84 -5.38 7.75
N ALA A 25 -6.96 -5.03 8.38
CA ALA A 25 -8.12 -4.48 7.68
C ALA A 25 -7.76 -3.18 6.95
N ALA A 26 -7.03 -2.26 7.59
CA ALA A 26 -6.53 -1.05 6.96
C ALA A 26 -5.58 -1.34 5.78
N LEU A 27 -4.67 -2.32 5.93
CA LEU A 27 -3.78 -2.77 4.86
C LEU A 27 -4.55 -3.35 3.66
N VAL A 28 -5.49 -4.26 3.91
CA VAL A 28 -6.32 -4.87 2.86
C VAL A 28 -7.14 -3.79 2.15
N MET A 29 -7.79 -2.90 2.89
CA MET A 29 -8.56 -1.80 2.29
C MET A 29 -7.66 -0.83 1.49
N SER A 30 -6.41 -0.64 1.89
CA SER A 30 -5.43 0.15 1.13
C SER A 30 -5.07 -0.51 -0.20
N VAL A 31 -5.02 -1.85 -0.26
CA VAL A 31 -4.84 -2.57 -1.54
C VAL A 31 -6.11 -2.49 -2.39
N VAL A 32 -7.28 -2.70 -1.77
CA VAL A 32 -8.58 -2.63 -2.45
C VAL A 32 -8.76 -1.27 -3.12
N ILE A 33 -8.52 -0.15 -2.42
CA ILE A 33 -8.71 1.19 -2.99
C ILE A 33 -7.76 1.47 -4.17
N VAL A 34 -6.53 0.92 -4.15
CA VAL A 34 -5.59 1.03 -5.27
C VAL A 34 -6.11 0.29 -6.48
N VAL A 35 -6.64 -0.92 -6.29
CA VAL A 35 -7.19 -1.73 -7.38
C VAL A 35 -8.47 -1.11 -7.94
N THR A 36 -9.39 -0.64 -7.09
CA THR A 36 -10.63 0.00 -7.55
C THR A 36 -10.36 1.35 -8.21
N GLY A 37 -9.38 2.12 -7.72
CA GLY A 37 -8.91 3.32 -8.42
C GLY A 37 -8.28 3.00 -9.78
N GLY A 38 -7.54 1.90 -9.89
CA GLY A 38 -7.08 1.36 -11.17
C GLY A 38 -8.24 1.00 -12.09
N ALA A 39 -9.29 0.34 -11.57
CA ALA A 39 -10.49 0.03 -12.34
C ALA A 39 -11.16 1.29 -12.89
N VAL A 40 -11.34 2.34 -12.08
CA VAL A 40 -11.89 3.64 -12.53
C VAL A 40 -11.14 4.17 -13.75
N ARG A 41 -9.82 4.08 -13.75
CA ARG A 41 -8.97 4.50 -14.87
C ARG A 41 -9.13 3.58 -16.09
N LEU A 42 -9.13 2.27 -15.87
CA LEU A 42 -9.15 1.27 -16.93
C LEU A 42 -10.52 1.14 -17.61
N THR A 43 -11.59 1.56 -16.94
CA THR A 43 -12.95 1.60 -17.50
C THR A 43 -13.34 2.98 -18.01
N ASP A 44 -12.38 3.88 -18.24
CA ASP A 44 -12.65 5.26 -18.70
C ASP A 44 -13.71 5.96 -17.81
N SER A 45 -13.61 5.78 -16.50
CA SER A 45 -14.56 6.34 -15.52
C SER A 45 -13.93 7.44 -14.68
N GLY A 46 -12.73 7.91 -15.01
CA GLY A 46 -12.02 8.94 -14.23
C GLY A 46 -12.71 10.30 -14.17
N LEU A 47 -13.59 10.58 -15.15
CA LEU A 47 -14.47 11.75 -15.19
C LEU A 47 -15.95 11.36 -15.18
N GLY A 48 -16.26 10.17 -14.63
CA GLY A 48 -17.62 9.70 -14.43
C GLY A 48 -18.45 10.69 -13.59
N CYS A 49 -17.83 11.36 -12.61
CA CYS A 49 -18.30 12.56 -11.92
C CYS A 49 -17.53 13.78 -12.44
N THR A 50 -18.24 14.85 -12.81
CA THR A 50 -17.66 16.02 -13.49
C THR A 50 -17.02 17.04 -12.56
N THR A 51 -17.23 16.91 -11.24
CA THR A 51 -16.65 17.81 -10.25
C THR A 51 -16.33 17.09 -8.94
N TRP A 52 -15.83 17.84 -7.95
CA TRP A 52 -15.54 17.37 -6.61
C TRP A 52 -15.72 18.55 -5.62
N PRO A 53 -16.27 18.36 -4.40
CA PRO A 53 -16.63 17.09 -3.74
C PRO A 53 -17.99 16.51 -4.13
N ARG A 54 -18.82 17.29 -4.83
CA ARG A 54 -20.07 16.81 -5.45
C ARG A 54 -19.75 15.91 -6.64
N CYS A 55 -20.72 15.14 -7.15
CA CYS A 55 -20.53 14.35 -8.36
C CYS A 55 -20.82 15.19 -9.63
N THR A 56 -21.79 16.09 -9.55
CA THR A 56 -22.05 17.16 -10.54
C THR A 56 -22.18 18.51 -9.84
N GLY A 57 -22.35 19.62 -10.59
CA GLY A 57 -22.61 20.92 -9.98
C GLY A 57 -23.84 20.92 -9.06
N GLU A 58 -24.86 20.14 -9.43
CA GLU A 58 -26.17 20.13 -8.77
C GLU A 58 -26.37 18.94 -7.82
N SER A 59 -25.66 17.82 -8.02
CA SER A 59 -25.88 16.57 -7.30
C SER A 59 -24.64 16.04 -6.57
N LEU A 60 -24.84 15.56 -5.34
CA LEU A 60 -23.82 14.85 -4.57
C LEU A 60 -23.56 13.42 -5.09
N THR A 61 -24.54 12.81 -5.73
CA THR A 61 -24.52 11.43 -6.25
C THR A 61 -24.61 11.42 -7.77
N PRO A 62 -24.22 10.33 -8.46
CA PRO A 62 -24.38 10.23 -9.91
C PRO A 62 -25.86 10.34 -10.31
N THR A 63 -26.12 11.00 -11.44
CA THR A 63 -27.43 11.07 -12.07
C THR A 63 -27.59 9.94 -13.11
N PRO A 64 -28.82 9.58 -13.50
CA PRO A 64 -29.04 8.51 -14.48
C PRO A 64 -28.30 8.73 -15.81
N GLU A 65 -28.15 9.97 -16.25
CA GLU A 65 -27.50 10.36 -17.51
C GLU A 65 -26.00 10.04 -17.52
N MET A 66 -25.36 9.93 -16.34
CA MET A 66 -23.94 9.62 -16.19
C MET A 66 -23.64 8.12 -16.37
N GLY A 67 -24.69 7.29 -16.40
CA GLY A 67 -24.62 5.87 -16.66
C GLY A 67 -23.64 5.12 -15.74
N ILE A 68 -23.02 4.07 -16.28
CA ILE A 68 -22.13 3.19 -15.51
C ILE A 68 -20.84 3.89 -15.06
N HIS A 69 -20.31 4.83 -15.83
CA HIS A 69 -19.06 5.54 -15.51
C HIS A 69 -19.21 6.38 -14.23
N GLY A 70 -20.33 7.10 -14.10
CA GLY A 70 -20.64 7.84 -12.88
C GLY A 70 -20.78 6.93 -11.65
N VAL A 71 -21.39 5.75 -11.82
CA VAL A 71 -21.51 4.75 -10.74
C VAL A 71 -20.15 4.20 -10.33
N ILE A 72 -19.28 3.86 -11.29
CA ILE A 72 -17.94 3.32 -11.02
C ILE A 72 -17.10 4.34 -10.24
N GLU A 73 -17.04 5.59 -10.71
CA GLU A 73 -16.27 6.63 -10.04
C GLU A 73 -16.80 6.92 -8.63
N PHE A 74 -18.11 7.11 -8.51
CA PHE A 74 -18.75 7.40 -7.23
C PHE A 74 -18.56 6.26 -6.23
N THR A 75 -18.62 5.01 -6.68
CA THR A 75 -18.36 3.84 -5.83
C THR A 75 -16.93 3.87 -5.27
N ASN A 76 -15.93 4.22 -6.09
CA ASN A 76 -14.57 4.37 -5.61
C ASN A 76 -14.43 5.53 -4.60
N ARG A 77 -15.15 6.64 -4.80
CA ARG A 77 -15.26 7.73 -3.80
C ARG A 77 -15.85 7.19 -2.48
N MET A 78 -16.89 6.36 -2.53
CA MET A 78 -17.52 5.80 -1.33
C MET A 78 -16.61 4.81 -0.59
N LEU A 79 -15.81 4.01 -1.32
CA LEU A 79 -14.83 3.11 -0.72
C LEU A 79 -13.78 3.84 0.12
N THR A 80 -13.51 5.11 -0.17
CA THR A 80 -12.63 5.95 0.68
C THR A 80 -13.19 6.08 2.10
N TYR A 81 -14.51 6.15 2.29
CA TYR A 81 -15.10 6.17 3.63
C TYR A 81 -14.95 4.83 4.36
N VAL A 82 -15.06 3.72 3.63
CA VAL A 82 -14.81 2.37 4.19
C VAL A 82 -13.35 2.23 4.62
N LEU A 83 -12.41 2.74 3.81
CA LEU A 83 -11.00 2.83 4.17
C LEU A 83 -10.78 3.71 5.41
N CYS A 84 -11.41 4.89 5.48
CA CYS A 84 -11.37 5.75 6.67
C CYS A 84 -11.88 5.02 7.91
N ALA A 85 -12.95 4.23 7.81
CA ALA A 85 -13.46 3.43 8.92
C ALA A 85 -12.45 2.35 9.34
N ALA A 86 -11.79 1.67 8.40
CA ALA A 86 -10.75 0.68 8.71
C ALA A 86 -9.51 1.33 9.39
N VAL A 87 -9.06 2.49 8.89
CA VAL A 87 -7.97 3.27 9.50
C VAL A 87 -8.38 3.80 10.88
N GLY A 88 -9.59 4.31 11.01
CA GLY A 88 -10.17 4.77 12.28
C GLY A 88 -10.24 3.65 13.31
N TRP A 89 -10.68 2.46 12.90
CA TRP A 89 -10.63 1.27 13.76
C TRP A 89 -9.19 0.97 14.18
N PHE A 90 -8.23 0.94 13.25
CA PHE A 90 -6.83 0.73 13.63
C PHE A 90 -6.32 1.76 14.66
N ILE A 91 -6.60 3.05 14.46
CA ILE A 91 -6.25 4.13 15.42
C ILE A 91 -6.87 3.86 16.78
N LEU A 92 -8.17 3.58 16.84
CA LEU A 92 -8.91 3.34 18.08
C LEU A 92 -8.39 2.08 18.80
N ALA A 93 -8.21 0.98 18.08
CA ALA A 93 -7.70 -0.27 18.64
C ALA A 93 -6.29 -0.07 19.22
N ALA A 94 -5.39 0.58 18.47
CA ALA A 94 -4.04 0.88 18.94
C ALA A 94 -4.04 1.80 20.16
N ARG A 95 -4.90 2.84 20.17
CA ARG A 95 -5.03 3.81 21.26
C ARG A 95 -5.55 3.19 22.56
N CYS A 96 -6.50 2.26 22.45
CA CYS A 96 -7.18 1.64 23.59
C CYS A 96 -6.46 0.39 24.11
N SER A 97 -5.57 -0.21 23.30
CA SER A 97 -4.73 -1.33 23.74
C SER A 97 -3.82 -0.96 24.92
N LYS A 98 -3.55 -1.93 25.80
CA LYS A 98 -2.69 -1.78 26.98
C LYS A 98 -1.48 -2.71 26.88
N PRO A 99 -0.24 -2.21 27.13
CA PRO A 99 0.10 -0.80 27.32
C PRO A 99 -0.12 0.03 26.04
N TRP A 100 -0.34 1.35 26.19
CA TRP A 100 -0.55 2.22 25.04
C TRP A 100 0.75 2.43 24.26
N ARG A 101 0.77 1.90 23.04
CA ARG A 101 1.90 2.00 22.11
C ARG A 101 1.72 3.18 21.16
N HIS A 102 2.25 4.34 21.55
CA HIS A 102 2.18 5.58 20.75
C HIS A 102 2.71 5.40 19.33
N SER A 103 3.71 4.51 19.14
CA SER A 103 4.26 4.20 17.82
C SER A 103 3.20 3.68 16.83
N LEU A 104 2.26 2.84 17.30
CA LEU A 104 1.17 2.32 16.47
C LEU A 104 0.11 3.39 16.18
N THR A 105 -0.29 4.17 17.19
CA THR A 105 -1.26 5.26 16.99
C THR A 105 -0.72 6.31 16.02
N ARG A 106 0.58 6.63 16.06
CA ARG A 106 1.24 7.51 15.08
C ARG A 106 1.16 6.97 13.65
N LEU A 107 1.36 5.66 13.46
CA LEU A 107 1.21 5.03 12.14
C LEU A 107 -0.24 5.09 11.65
N GLY A 108 -1.21 4.89 12.54
CA GLY A 108 -2.63 5.05 12.20
C GLY A 108 -2.96 6.49 11.77
N TRP A 109 -2.45 7.50 12.48
CA TRP A 109 -2.62 8.91 12.08
C TRP A 109 -1.88 9.27 10.79
N ALA A 110 -0.70 8.68 10.54
CA ALA A 110 -0.01 8.83 9.27
C ALA A 110 -0.86 8.29 8.10
N GLN A 111 -1.49 7.12 8.28
CA GLN A 111 -2.45 6.58 7.30
C GLN A 111 -3.63 7.53 7.11
N PHE A 112 -4.24 8.05 8.18
CA PHE A 112 -5.34 9.00 8.09
C PHE A 112 -4.97 10.23 7.23
N TRP A 113 -3.83 10.87 7.51
CA TRP A 113 -3.42 12.04 6.74
C TRP A 113 -3.08 11.69 5.29
N LEU A 114 -2.48 10.53 5.02
CA LEU A 114 -2.26 10.06 3.66
C LEU A 114 -3.58 9.81 2.92
N VAL A 115 -4.62 9.28 3.57
CA VAL A 115 -5.96 9.12 2.97
C VAL A 115 -6.58 10.49 2.67
N MET A 116 -6.49 11.45 3.60
CA MET A 116 -7.01 12.81 3.39
C MET A 116 -6.27 13.53 2.25
N SER A 117 -4.94 13.41 2.20
CA SER A 117 -4.15 13.96 1.11
C SER A 117 -4.51 13.31 -0.23
N ASN A 118 -4.67 11.98 -0.29
CA ASN A 118 -5.13 11.30 -1.51
C ASN A 118 -6.50 11.81 -1.94
N ALA A 119 -7.47 11.95 -1.03
CA ALA A 119 -8.81 12.45 -1.37
C ALA A 119 -8.75 13.87 -2.00
N VAL A 120 -7.89 14.75 -1.48
CA VAL A 120 -7.67 16.09 -2.04
C VAL A 120 -6.98 16.01 -3.40
N ILE A 121 -5.90 15.24 -3.52
CA ILE A 121 -5.18 15.06 -4.79
C ILE A 121 -6.12 14.47 -5.86
N GLY A 122 -7.02 13.55 -5.48
CA GLY A 122 -7.96 12.89 -6.38
C GLY A 122 -9.07 13.84 -6.82
N GLY A 123 -9.54 14.71 -5.92
CA GLY A 123 -10.40 15.83 -6.29
C GLY A 123 -9.72 16.75 -7.30
N ILE A 124 -8.45 17.11 -7.07
CA ILE A 124 -7.66 17.92 -8.01
C ILE A 124 -7.50 17.19 -9.35
N THR A 125 -7.31 15.87 -9.37
CA THR A 125 -7.26 15.06 -10.61
C THR A 125 -8.52 15.26 -11.46
N VAL A 126 -9.72 15.26 -10.86
CA VAL A 126 -10.98 15.53 -11.59
C VAL A 126 -11.03 16.98 -12.07
N LEU A 127 -10.70 17.94 -11.20
CA LEU A 127 -10.73 19.38 -11.52
C LEU A 127 -9.69 19.79 -12.58
N THR A 128 -8.64 18.99 -12.76
CA THR A 128 -7.59 19.19 -13.78
C THR A 128 -7.76 18.28 -14.98
N HIS A 129 -8.95 17.67 -15.15
CA HIS A 129 -9.29 16.81 -16.29
C HIS A 129 -8.28 15.67 -16.50
N LEU A 130 -7.97 14.96 -15.42
CA LEU A 130 -7.01 13.85 -15.37
C LEU A 130 -5.59 14.24 -15.78
N ASN A 131 -5.11 15.40 -15.33
CA ASN A 131 -3.70 15.77 -15.53
C ASN A 131 -2.79 14.61 -15.05
N PRO A 132 -1.98 14.03 -15.95
CA PRO A 132 -1.32 12.75 -15.67
C PRO A 132 -0.24 12.86 -14.59
N TYR A 133 0.31 14.04 -14.33
CA TYR A 133 1.22 14.28 -13.20
C TYR A 133 0.48 14.25 -11.86
N VAL A 134 -0.75 14.79 -11.81
CA VAL A 134 -1.58 14.76 -10.59
C VAL A 134 -2.08 13.33 -10.34
N VAL A 135 -2.51 12.62 -11.38
CA VAL A 135 -2.84 11.18 -11.30
C VAL A 135 -1.64 10.39 -10.78
N SER A 136 -0.43 10.69 -11.28
CA SER A 136 0.80 10.05 -10.81
C SER A 136 1.06 10.35 -9.33
N LEU A 137 0.94 11.61 -8.92
CA LEU A 137 1.09 12.02 -7.52
C LEU A 137 0.08 11.30 -6.61
N HIS A 138 -1.15 11.11 -7.07
CA HIS A 138 -2.17 10.34 -6.35
C HIS A 138 -1.71 8.89 -6.13
N MET A 139 -1.20 8.24 -7.18
CA MET A 139 -0.67 6.87 -7.07
C MET A 139 0.52 6.81 -6.11
N VAL A 140 1.43 7.78 -6.14
CA VAL A 140 2.57 7.87 -5.19
C VAL A 140 2.09 8.02 -3.76
N ALA A 141 1.10 8.87 -3.50
CA ALA A 141 0.51 9.01 -2.18
C ALA A 141 -0.18 7.71 -1.71
N SER A 142 -0.77 6.94 -2.63
CA SER A 142 -1.33 5.61 -2.35
C SER A 142 -0.24 4.57 -2.02
N LEU A 143 0.92 4.61 -2.67
CA LEU A 143 2.09 3.79 -2.30
C LEU A 143 2.62 4.14 -0.91
N GLY A 144 2.59 5.42 -0.53
CA GLY A 144 2.90 5.90 0.82
C GLY A 144 1.91 5.38 1.86
N LEU A 145 0.60 5.39 1.54
CA LEU A 145 -0.43 4.79 2.38
C LEU A 145 -0.15 3.30 2.59
N LEU A 146 0.09 2.56 1.51
CA LEU A 146 0.38 1.12 1.58
C LEU A 146 1.64 0.85 2.42
N TRP A 147 2.67 1.70 2.30
CA TRP A 147 3.87 1.62 3.14
C TRP A 147 3.53 1.76 4.63
N THR A 148 2.83 2.81 5.02
CA THR A 148 2.44 3.01 6.43
C THR A 148 1.48 1.94 6.95
N ALA A 149 0.64 1.36 6.10
CA ALA A 149 -0.23 0.24 6.43
C ALA A 149 0.55 -1.06 6.69
N VAL A 150 1.52 -1.40 5.83
CA VAL A 150 2.42 -2.54 6.02
C VAL A 150 3.24 -2.37 7.30
N LEU A 151 3.79 -1.18 7.54
CA LEU A 151 4.51 -0.88 8.77
C LEU A 151 3.60 -1.04 9.99
N GLY A 152 2.38 -0.50 9.96
CA GLY A 152 1.40 -0.64 11.05
C GLY A 152 1.10 -2.10 11.37
N TRP A 153 0.85 -2.90 10.33
CA TRP A 153 0.56 -4.34 10.47
C TRP A 153 1.75 -5.14 11.00
N GLU A 154 2.96 -4.90 10.51
CA GLU A 154 4.17 -5.58 11.01
C GLU A 154 4.52 -5.14 12.45
N ARG A 155 4.43 -3.84 12.75
CA ARG A 155 4.68 -3.30 14.10
C ARG A 155 3.67 -3.81 15.12
N ALA A 156 2.43 -4.09 14.72
CA ALA A 156 1.42 -4.70 15.59
C ALA A 156 1.77 -6.13 16.04
N LYS A 157 2.71 -6.81 15.36
CA LYS A 157 3.20 -8.16 15.71
C LYS A 157 4.39 -8.15 16.67
N GLU A 158 4.97 -6.99 16.92
CA GLU A 158 6.21 -6.80 17.67
C GLU A 158 5.97 -5.95 18.92
N GLY A 159 6.91 -5.91 19.87
CA GLY A 159 6.91 -4.96 20.99
C GLY A 159 7.39 -3.55 20.62
N ASP A 160 7.50 -2.67 21.62
CA ASP A 160 7.96 -1.27 21.46
C ASP A 160 9.41 -1.03 21.87
N GLY A 161 10.15 -2.08 22.29
CA GLY A 161 11.58 -1.95 22.59
C GLY A 161 12.42 -1.51 21.38
N GLU A 162 13.66 -1.09 21.65
CA GLU A 162 14.61 -0.65 20.63
C GLU A 162 14.86 -1.73 19.57
N PRO A 163 14.95 -1.37 18.28
CA PRO A 163 15.23 -2.32 17.22
C PRO A 163 16.68 -2.79 17.32
N ARG A 164 16.88 -4.11 17.35
CA ARG A 164 18.19 -4.76 17.29
C ARG A 164 18.32 -5.52 15.98
N LEU A 165 19.38 -5.25 15.22
CA LEU A 165 19.65 -5.97 13.98
C LEU A 165 20.06 -7.42 14.30
N LEU A 166 19.56 -8.36 13.51
CA LEU A 166 19.90 -9.78 13.57
C LEU A 166 21.03 -10.14 12.59
N VAL A 167 21.47 -9.17 11.81
CA VAL A 167 22.49 -9.30 10.76
C VAL A 167 23.41 -8.08 10.80
N ALA A 168 24.54 -8.15 10.08
CA ALA A 168 25.45 -7.01 9.95
C ALA A 168 24.74 -5.78 9.33
N PRO A 169 25.09 -4.55 9.73
CA PRO A 169 24.48 -3.32 9.20
C PRO A 169 24.55 -3.19 7.67
N ALA A 170 25.59 -3.75 7.03
CA ALA A 170 25.70 -3.78 5.57
C ALA A 170 24.56 -4.59 4.90
N ILE A 171 24.16 -5.73 5.48
CA ILE A 171 23.09 -6.58 4.95
C ILE A 171 21.73 -5.87 5.11
N HIS A 172 21.53 -5.18 6.23
CA HIS A 172 20.33 -4.37 6.43
C HIS A 172 20.25 -3.19 5.44
N ARG A 173 21.37 -2.48 5.21
CA ARG A 173 21.46 -1.42 4.18
C ARG A 173 21.21 -1.96 2.78
N PHE A 174 21.74 -3.12 2.45
CA PHE A 174 21.46 -3.78 1.18
C PHE A 174 19.95 -4.07 1.01
N ALA A 175 19.26 -4.55 2.05
CA ALA A 175 17.81 -4.71 2.00
C ALA A 175 17.06 -3.37 1.81
N GLN A 176 17.57 -2.27 2.37
CA GLN A 176 17.02 -0.93 2.13
C GLN A 176 17.23 -0.47 0.68
N VAL A 177 18.38 -0.76 0.07
CA VAL A 177 18.65 -0.50 -1.35
C VAL A 177 17.69 -1.29 -2.23
N LEU A 178 17.46 -2.57 -1.91
CA LEU A 178 16.45 -3.37 -2.62
C LEU A 178 15.06 -2.73 -2.53
N VAL A 179 14.61 -2.33 -1.33
CA VAL A 179 13.33 -1.61 -1.17
C VAL A 179 13.31 -0.32 -1.99
N ALA A 180 14.38 0.48 -1.96
CA ALA A 180 14.48 1.71 -2.74
C ALA A 180 14.38 1.46 -4.24
N SER A 181 14.99 0.38 -4.75
CA SER A 181 14.90 -0.01 -6.16
C SER A 181 13.46 -0.38 -6.58
N ILE A 182 12.72 -1.11 -5.73
CA ILE A 182 11.31 -1.43 -5.96
C ILE A 182 10.45 -0.17 -5.89
N GLY A 183 10.76 0.75 -4.98
CA GLY A 183 10.12 2.06 -4.91
C GLY A 183 10.32 2.84 -6.22
N ALA A 184 11.55 2.94 -6.70
CA ALA A 184 11.87 3.58 -7.98
C ALA A 184 11.15 2.90 -9.15
N LEU A 185 11.10 1.57 -9.17
CA LEU A 185 10.37 0.79 -10.17
C LEU A 185 8.88 1.18 -10.22
N ALA A 186 8.22 1.28 -9.05
CA ALA A 186 6.82 1.68 -8.95
C ALA A 186 6.58 3.15 -9.37
N LEU A 187 7.52 4.05 -9.03
CA LEU A 187 7.47 5.46 -9.45
C LEU A 187 7.56 5.58 -10.97
N VAL A 188 8.55 4.93 -11.59
CA VAL A 188 8.71 4.94 -13.05
C VAL A 188 7.52 4.26 -13.73
N GLY A 189 7.00 3.16 -13.19
CA GLY A 189 5.80 2.50 -13.72
C GLY A 189 4.56 3.41 -13.72
N THR A 190 4.44 4.28 -12.71
CA THR A 190 3.37 5.29 -12.65
C THR A 190 3.48 6.27 -13.83
N LEU A 191 4.70 6.72 -14.14
CA LEU A 191 4.97 7.60 -15.27
C LEU A 191 4.76 6.90 -16.61
N VAL A 192 5.18 5.63 -16.76
CA VAL A 192 4.90 4.80 -17.96
C VAL A 192 3.40 4.76 -18.22
N THR A 193 2.60 4.56 -17.17
CA THR A 193 1.14 4.53 -17.32
C THR A 193 0.60 5.91 -17.76
N GLY A 194 1.12 7.01 -17.22
CA GLY A 194 0.72 8.38 -17.59
C GLY A 194 1.16 8.83 -19.00
N ALA A 195 2.21 8.24 -19.55
CA ALA A 195 2.65 8.45 -20.93
C ALA A 195 1.97 7.48 -21.93
N GLY A 196 1.62 6.28 -21.47
CA GLY A 196 1.18 5.16 -22.29
C GLY A 196 -0.33 5.07 -22.54
N HIS A 197 -0.76 3.89 -22.97
CA HIS A 197 -2.07 3.59 -23.56
C HIS A 197 -3.30 3.98 -22.74
N HIS A 198 -3.20 4.00 -21.41
CA HIS A 198 -4.33 4.18 -20.49
C HIS A 198 -4.21 5.49 -19.71
N PRO A 199 -4.44 6.69 -20.27
CA PRO A 199 -4.19 7.95 -19.56
C PRO A 199 -5.19 8.26 -18.44
N GLY A 200 -6.36 7.60 -18.42
CA GLY A 200 -7.44 7.92 -17.47
C GLY A 200 -8.80 7.92 -18.16
N SER A 201 -8.90 8.72 -19.22
CA SER A 201 -10.10 8.81 -20.06
C SER A 201 -9.76 9.11 -21.52
N ALA A 202 -10.68 8.81 -22.44
CA ALA A 202 -10.51 9.20 -23.84
C ALA A 202 -10.32 10.73 -23.98
N GLY A 203 -9.28 11.14 -24.70
CA GLY A 203 -8.98 12.56 -24.96
C GLY A 203 -8.27 13.32 -23.83
N THR A 204 -7.87 12.66 -22.73
CA THR A 204 -7.14 13.35 -21.64
C THR A 204 -5.64 13.52 -21.94
N PRO A 205 -4.98 14.53 -21.35
CA PRO A 205 -3.56 14.79 -21.57
C PRO A 205 -2.67 13.60 -21.18
N ARG A 206 -1.56 13.43 -21.91
CA ARG A 206 -0.51 12.43 -21.63
C ARG A 206 0.78 13.13 -21.21
N ILE A 207 1.64 12.40 -20.51
CA ILE A 207 3.01 12.88 -20.26
C ILE A 207 3.78 12.85 -21.58
N THR A 208 4.17 14.01 -22.08
CA THR A 208 4.91 14.16 -23.35
C THR A 208 6.35 14.66 -23.14
N THR A 209 6.72 15.05 -21.92
CA THR A 209 8.08 15.49 -21.58
C THR A 209 9.12 14.39 -21.78
N PHE A 210 8.71 13.14 -21.69
CA PHE A 210 9.56 11.97 -21.86
C PHE A 210 9.07 11.13 -23.03
N ASP A 211 10.01 10.58 -23.79
CA ASP A 211 9.74 9.58 -24.82
C ASP A 211 9.20 8.29 -24.17
N TYR A 212 8.09 7.77 -24.68
CA TYR A 212 7.38 6.62 -24.11
C TYR A 212 8.23 5.35 -24.13
N ASP A 213 8.94 5.10 -25.23
CA ASP A 213 9.75 3.89 -25.40
C ASP A 213 10.95 3.93 -24.44
N ARG A 214 11.61 5.08 -24.31
CA ARG A 214 12.69 5.27 -23.33
C ARG A 214 12.21 5.11 -21.89
N LEU A 215 11.02 5.62 -21.57
CA LEU A 215 10.46 5.50 -20.22
C LEU A 215 10.07 4.05 -19.90
N THR A 216 9.53 3.33 -20.89
CA THR A 216 9.21 1.90 -20.79
C THR A 216 10.49 1.06 -20.66
N GLN A 217 11.55 1.40 -21.40
CA GLN A 217 12.86 0.76 -21.25
C GLN A 217 13.44 1.00 -19.85
N ALA A 218 13.40 2.24 -19.35
CA ALA A 218 13.89 2.54 -18.00
C ALA A 218 13.11 1.77 -16.92
N HIS A 219 11.81 1.56 -17.11
CA HIS A 219 11.02 0.69 -16.26
C HIS A 219 11.51 -0.77 -16.31
N ALA A 220 11.73 -1.32 -17.51
CA ALA A 220 12.26 -2.67 -17.70
C ALA A 220 13.66 -2.84 -17.08
N ASP A 221 14.55 -1.86 -17.22
CA ASP A 221 15.88 -1.85 -16.60
C ASP A 221 15.77 -1.93 -15.06
N LEU A 222 14.84 -1.19 -14.46
CA LEU A 222 14.55 -1.27 -13.03
C LEU A 222 13.95 -2.62 -12.62
N VAL A 223 13.18 -3.29 -13.50
CA VAL A 223 12.73 -4.67 -13.27
C VAL A 223 13.93 -5.61 -13.20
N PHE A 224 14.84 -5.56 -14.19
CA PHE A 224 16.04 -6.41 -14.19
C PHE A 224 16.94 -6.14 -12.99
N LEU A 225 17.15 -4.88 -12.63
CA LEU A 225 17.88 -4.50 -11.41
C LEU A 225 17.21 -5.08 -10.16
N SER A 226 15.90 -4.93 -10.03
CA SER A 226 15.14 -5.41 -8.87
C SER A 226 15.17 -6.93 -8.74
N VAL A 227 15.06 -7.65 -9.86
CA VAL A 227 15.20 -9.11 -9.92
C VAL A 227 16.62 -9.53 -9.53
N GLY A 228 17.64 -8.88 -10.09
CA GLY A 228 19.04 -9.14 -9.78
C GLY A 228 19.37 -8.90 -8.31
N LEU A 229 18.91 -7.79 -7.73
CA LEU A 229 19.06 -7.50 -6.30
C LEU A 229 18.30 -8.49 -5.42
N THR A 230 17.12 -8.95 -5.84
CA THR A 230 16.36 -9.96 -5.10
C THR A 230 17.05 -11.32 -5.14
N LEU A 231 17.61 -11.71 -6.29
CA LEU A 231 18.43 -12.93 -6.41
C LEU A 231 19.70 -12.84 -5.55
N ALA A 232 20.40 -11.70 -5.60
CA ALA A 232 21.53 -11.44 -4.74
C ALA A 232 21.13 -11.52 -3.25
N ALA A 233 19.95 -11.02 -2.87
CA ALA A 233 19.43 -11.15 -1.51
C ALA A 233 19.21 -12.61 -1.10
N LEU A 234 18.67 -13.47 -1.99
CA LEU A 234 18.53 -14.90 -1.71
C LEU A 234 19.88 -15.56 -1.42
N LEU A 235 20.89 -15.26 -2.24
CA LEU A 235 22.24 -15.84 -2.10
C LEU A 235 22.95 -15.31 -0.85
N VAL A 236 22.95 -13.99 -0.64
CA VAL A 236 23.58 -13.35 0.52
C VAL A 236 22.93 -13.81 1.81
N PHE A 237 21.59 -13.86 1.87
CA PHE A 237 20.88 -14.26 3.09
C PHE A 237 21.11 -15.74 3.42
N ALA A 238 21.22 -16.60 2.40
CA ALA A 238 21.63 -17.98 2.60
C ALA A 238 23.07 -18.08 3.13
N ALA A 239 24.02 -17.35 2.52
CA ALA A 239 25.44 -17.38 2.90
C ALA A 239 25.68 -16.89 4.34
N VAL A 240 24.99 -15.83 4.75
CA VAL A 240 25.12 -15.24 6.09
C VAL A 240 24.18 -15.86 7.13
N LYS A 241 23.43 -16.91 6.74
CA LYS A 241 22.42 -17.58 7.57
C LYS A 241 21.44 -16.59 8.23
N ALA A 242 20.93 -15.67 7.41
CA ALA A 242 19.96 -14.67 7.85
C ALA A 242 18.68 -15.33 8.42
N PRO A 243 17.89 -14.63 9.26
CA PRO A 243 16.68 -15.18 9.87
C PRO A 243 15.73 -15.81 8.83
N ALA A 244 15.18 -16.99 9.14
CA ALA A 244 14.27 -17.70 8.24
C ALA A 244 13.08 -16.86 7.73
N PRO A 245 12.43 -15.99 8.56
CA PRO A 245 11.40 -15.09 8.07
C PRO A 245 11.88 -14.10 7.00
N ALA A 246 13.14 -13.66 7.07
CA ALA A 246 13.71 -12.75 6.06
C ALA A 246 13.91 -13.48 4.73
N VAL A 247 14.46 -14.70 4.76
CA VAL A 247 14.62 -15.55 3.57
C VAL A 247 13.26 -15.85 2.92
N ALA A 248 12.24 -16.19 3.72
CA ALA A 248 10.90 -16.45 3.20
C ALA A 248 10.30 -15.23 2.49
N ARG A 249 10.48 -14.01 3.03
CA ARG A 249 9.99 -12.76 2.41
C ARG A 249 10.73 -12.43 1.11
N VAL A 250 12.03 -12.71 1.02
CA VAL A 250 12.77 -12.54 -0.23
C VAL A 250 12.30 -13.55 -1.28
N ARG A 251 12.02 -14.81 -0.91
CA ARG A 251 11.45 -15.81 -1.83
C ARG A 251 10.07 -15.41 -2.32
N GLU A 252 9.22 -14.89 -1.42
CA GLU A 252 7.91 -14.34 -1.77
C GLU A 252 8.06 -13.18 -2.78
N LEU A 253 8.94 -12.21 -2.51
CA LEU A 253 9.22 -11.11 -3.43
C LEU A 253 9.72 -11.62 -4.78
N PHE A 254 10.64 -12.59 -4.79
CA PHE A 254 11.16 -13.17 -6.03
C PHE A 254 10.05 -13.80 -6.87
N GLY A 255 9.18 -14.62 -6.26
CA GLY A 255 8.04 -15.21 -6.95
C GLY A 255 7.08 -14.15 -7.52
N LEU A 256 6.76 -13.12 -6.75
CA LEU A 256 5.93 -12.00 -7.20
C LEU A 256 6.57 -11.24 -8.38
N LEU A 257 7.89 -10.98 -8.31
CA LEU A 257 8.62 -10.32 -9.40
C LEU A 257 8.65 -11.16 -10.68
N MET A 258 8.78 -12.49 -10.58
CA MET A 258 8.72 -13.35 -11.77
C MET A 258 7.34 -13.32 -12.43
N ILE A 259 6.27 -13.40 -11.62
CA ILE A 259 4.90 -13.29 -12.12
C ILE A 259 4.67 -11.92 -12.77
N GLN A 260 5.11 -10.83 -12.12
CA GLN A 260 4.97 -9.48 -12.65
C GLN A 260 5.83 -9.23 -13.89
N GLY A 261 7.03 -9.81 -13.96
CA GLY A 261 7.89 -9.73 -15.14
C GLY A 261 7.25 -10.40 -16.35
N VAL A 262 6.68 -11.59 -16.19
CA VAL A 262 5.91 -12.27 -17.24
C VAL A 262 4.69 -11.44 -17.64
N LEU A 263 3.93 -10.95 -16.66
CA LEU A 263 2.73 -10.14 -16.92
C LEU A 263 3.07 -8.86 -17.70
N GLY A 264 4.12 -8.14 -17.27
CA GLY A 264 4.60 -6.92 -17.93
C GLY A 264 5.12 -7.20 -19.34
N PHE A 265 5.83 -8.31 -19.55
CA PHE A 265 6.26 -8.74 -20.88
C PHE A 265 5.06 -8.99 -21.80
N VAL A 266 4.06 -9.76 -21.35
CA VAL A 266 2.85 -10.01 -22.15
C VAL A 266 2.13 -8.69 -22.46
N GLN A 267 1.96 -7.80 -21.47
CA GLN A 267 1.34 -6.49 -21.69
C GLN A 267 2.06 -5.68 -22.77
N TYR A 268 3.39 -5.70 -22.80
CA TYR A 268 4.15 -4.97 -23.82
C TYR A 268 3.85 -5.47 -25.24
N PHE A 269 3.69 -6.78 -25.43
CA PHE A 269 3.45 -7.38 -26.76
C PHE A 269 1.98 -7.48 -27.15
N THR A 270 1.04 -7.26 -26.23
CA THR A 270 -0.40 -7.32 -26.49
C THR A 270 -1.10 -5.97 -26.32
N ASP A 271 -0.36 -4.87 -26.46
CA ASP A 271 -0.87 -3.49 -26.35
C ASP A 271 -1.56 -3.18 -25.01
N ALA A 272 -1.07 -3.80 -23.94
CA ALA A 272 -1.47 -3.62 -22.55
C ALA A 272 -2.99 -3.72 -22.29
N PRO A 273 -3.63 -4.90 -22.41
CA PRO A 273 -5.06 -5.08 -22.19
C PRO A 273 -5.46 -4.64 -20.77
N GLU A 274 -6.64 -4.05 -20.61
CA GLU A 274 -7.08 -3.39 -19.38
C GLU A 274 -7.03 -4.33 -18.17
N ILE A 275 -7.54 -5.55 -18.33
CA ILE A 275 -7.54 -6.57 -17.27
C ILE A 275 -6.11 -6.90 -16.84
N MET A 276 -5.18 -7.01 -17.79
CA MET A 276 -3.78 -7.28 -17.48
C MET A 276 -3.14 -6.12 -16.73
N VAL A 277 -3.45 -4.87 -17.10
CA VAL A 277 -3.01 -3.68 -16.35
C VAL A 277 -3.58 -3.69 -14.93
N GLY A 278 -4.85 -4.05 -14.76
CA GLY A 278 -5.46 -4.19 -13.43
C GLY A 278 -4.75 -5.25 -12.57
N VAL A 279 -4.45 -6.42 -13.14
CA VAL A 279 -3.68 -7.48 -12.47
C VAL A 279 -2.25 -7.03 -12.17
N HIS A 280 -1.64 -6.24 -13.06
CA HIS A 280 -0.30 -5.68 -12.86
C HIS A 280 -0.28 -4.67 -11.73
N MET A 281 -1.28 -3.81 -11.63
CA MET A 281 -1.41 -2.85 -10.54
C MET A 281 -1.60 -3.56 -9.18
N LEU A 282 -2.44 -4.61 -9.13
CA LEU A 282 -2.58 -5.43 -7.93
C LEU A 282 -1.23 -6.07 -7.56
N GLY A 283 -0.56 -6.70 -8.51
CA GLY A 283 0.72 -7.34 -8.25
C GLY A 283 1.83 -6.35 -7.88
N ALA A 284 1.85 -5.15 -8.44
CA ALA A 284 2.75 -4.07 -8.05
C ALA A 284 2.53 -3.65 -6.59
N ALA A 285 1.27 -3.53 -6.13
CA ALA A 285 0.96 -3.29 -4.72
C ALA A 285 1.48 -4.42 -3.82
N LEU A 286 1.32 -5.68 -4.23
CA LEU A 286 1.83 -6.84 -3.49
C LEU A 286 3.36 -6.91 -3.47
N VAL A 287 4.03 -6.62 -4.59
CA VAL A 287 5.50 -6.51 -4.69
C VAL A 287 6.01 -5.43 -3.75
N TRP A 288 5.37 -4.26 -3.73
CA TRP A 288 5.73 -3.18 -2.83
C TRP A 288 5.59 -3.59 -1.36
N ALA A 289 4.45 -4.19 -1.00
CA ALA A 289 4.21 -4.70 0.35
C ALA A 289 5.16 -5.84 0.74
N ALA A 290 5.57 -6.71 -0.19
CA ALA A 290 6.55 -7.77 0.04
C ALA A 290 7.94 -7.19 0.31
N ALA A 291 8.40 -6.26 -0.53
CA ALA A 291 9.71 -5.62 -0.38
C ALA A 291 9.85 -4.93 0.98
N LEU A 292 8.85 -4.13 1.37
CA LEU A 292 8.85 -3.39 2.63
C LEU A 292 8.99 -4.26 3.89
N ARG A 293 8.56 -5.53 3.82
CA ARG A 293 8.66 -6.47 4.95
C ARG A 293 10.07 -7.03 5.14
N ILE A 294 10.92 -7.03 4.11
CA ILE A 294 12.26 -7.63 4.15
C ILE A 294 13.15 -6.98 5.23
N PRO A 295 13.41 -5.66 5.24
CA PRO A 295 14.27 -5.05 6.25
C PRO A 295 13.72 -5.22 7.67
N LEU A 296 12.40 -5.33 7.84
CA LEU A 296 11.77 -5.56 9.14
C LEU A 296 12.06 -6.96 9.69
N ALA A 297 12.19 -7.98 8.83
CA ALA A 297 12.55 -9.34 9.25
C ALA A 297 14.05 -9.50 9.61
N LEU A 298 14.88 -8.52 9.27
CA LEU A 298 16.31 -8.50 9.62
C LEU A 298 16.57 -7.86 10.99
N ARG A 299 15.51 -7.47 11.70
CA ARG A 299 15.60 -6.90 13.04
C ARG A 299 14.59 -7.56 13.97
N THR A 300 14.84 -7.45 15.26
CA THR A 300 13.87 -7.77 16.31
C THR A 300 13.65 -6.54 17.20
N ARG A 301 12.56 -6.54 17.96
CA ARG A 301 12.31 -5.58 19.04
C ARG A 301 11.91 -6.38 20.27
N ALA A 302 12.42 -6.02 21.44
CA ALA A 302 12.06 -6.67 22.70
C ALA A 302 10.52 -6.68 22.85
N GLY A 303 9.99 -7.85 23.23
CA GLY A 303 8.59 -8.22 23.02
C GLY A 303 7.57 -7.41 23.83
N ILE A 304 6.31 -7.55 23.43
CA ILE A 304 5.16 -7.43 24.35
C ILE A 304 5.37 -8.56 25.37
N PRO A 305 5.30 -8.34 26.69
CA PRO A 305 5.42 -9.41 27.66
C PRO A 305 4.51 -10.56 27.24
N ALA A 306 5.06 -11.77 27.12
CA ALA A 306 4.23 -12.96 26.98
C ALA A 306 3.19 -12.87 28.10
N GLN A 307 1.91 -12.87 27.76
CA GLN A 307 0.88 -13.12 28.77
C GLN A 307 1.32 -14.39 29.46
N ALA A 308 1.67 -14.28 30.74
CA ALA A 308 1.97 -15.41 31.58
C ALA A 308 0.86 -16.42 31.33
N THR A 309 1.23 -17.58 30.79
CA THR A 309 0.38 -18.77 30.82
C THR A 309 -0.12 -18.87 32.24
N ALA A 310 -1.42 -18.59 32.44
CA ALA A 310 -2.03 -18.77 33.75
C ALA A 310 -1.72 -20.21 34.18
N PRO A 311 -1.23 -20.43 35.41
CA PRO A 311 -0.96 -21.77 35.87
C PRO A 311 -2.25 -22.58 35.71
N SER A 312 -2.15 -23.67 34.94
CA SER A 312 -3.17 -24.70 34.89
C SER A 312 -3.50 -25.06 36.33
N THR A 313 -4.69 -24.70 36.77
CA THR A 313 -5.20 -25.12 38.07
C THR A 313 -5.37 -26.63 37.94
N GLU A 314 -4.39 -27.38 38.46
CA GLU A 314 -4.58 -28.79 38.78
C GLU A 314 -5.79 -28.87 39.70
N LEU A 315 -6.87 -29.44 39.19
CA LEU A 315 -7.96 -29.91 40.03
C LEU A 315 -7.39 -31.10 40.81
N VAL A 316 -6.96 -30.83 42.04
CA VAL A 316 -6.78 -31.87 43.06
C VAL A 316 -8.06 -31.92 43.89
N ALA A 317 -8.53 -33.15 44.10
CA ALA A 317 -9.70 -33.64 44.82
C ALA A 317 -10.97 -33.84 43.98
#